data_AF-A0A7D6HJY7-F1
#
_entry.id   AF-A0A7D6HJY7-F1
#
_cell.length_a   1.000
_cell.length_b   1.000
_cell.length_c   1.000
_cell.angle_alpha   90.00
_cell.angle_beta   90.00
_cell.angle_gamma   90.00
#
_symmetry.space_group_name_H-M   'P 1'
#
loop_
_entity.id
_entity.type
_entity.pdbx_description
1 polymer ?
#
loop_
_entity_poly.entity_id
_entity_poly.type
_entity_poly.pdbx_seq_one_letter_code
_entity_poly.pdbx_strand_id
1 'polypeptide(L)'
;MFNAIKGKSIYQQFLSAQKQPFSNWLKGLGVPLPEKLFSKITCWDDLSSKEINSDILSRKQQKKLAQFIEHKDVKQLVKILRQININGFTNDNQFK
;
A
#
# COMPACT_ATOMS: atom_id res chain seq x y z
N MET A 1 -8.00 -28.13 -13.84
CA MET A 1 -8.03 -28.60 -12.44
C MET A 1 -6.91 -27.95 -11.62
N PHE A 2 -7.27 -27.40 -10.46
CA PHE A 2 -6.35 -27.06 -9.38
C PHE A 2 -5.85 -28.39 -8.77
N ASN A 3 -4.54 -28.60 -8.70
CA ASN A 3 -3.93 -29.80 -8.14
C ASN A 3 -2.86 -29.41 -7.13
N ALA A 4 -2.36 -30.35 -6.34
CA ALA A 4 -1.42 -30.06 -5.25
C ALA A 4 -0.17 -29.29 -5.71
N ILE A 5 0.35 -29.61 -6.90
CA ILE A 5 1.51 -28.91 -7.50
C ILE A 5 1.18 -27.45 -7.80
N LYS A 6 0.05 -27.21 -8.47
CA LYS A 6 -0.43 -25.85 -8.79
C LYS A 6 -0.73 -25.06 -7.52
N GLY A 7 -1.33 -25.69 -6.51
CA GLY A 7 -1.60 -25.06 -5.22
C GLY A 7 -0.32 -24.64 -4.49
N LYS A 8 0.70 -25.51 -4.46
CA LYS A 8 2.01 -25.17 -3.91
C LYS A 8 2.67 -24.00 -4.63
N SER A 9 2.61 -23.98 -5.97
CA SER A 9 3.17 -22.88 -6.78
C SER A 9 2.49 -21.54 -6.48
N ILE A 10 1.16 -21.51 -6.41
CA ILE A 10 0.39 -20.30 -6.09
C ILE A 10 0.72 -19.81 -4.67
N TYR A 11 0.82 -20.72 -3.70
CA TYR A 11 1.21 -20.37 -2.34
C TYR A 11 2.61 -19.72 -2.29
N GLN A 12 3.59 -20.26 -3.02
CA GLN A 12 4.93 -19.66 -3.11
C GLN A 12 4.91 -18.27 -3.78
N GLN A 13 4.04 -18.07 -4.77
CA GLN A 13 3.84 -16.76 -5.38
C GLN A 13 3.25 -15.77 -4.37
N PHE A 14 2.28 -16.18 -3.54
CA PHE A 14 1.76 -15.32 -2.46
C PHE A 14 2.84 -14.94 -1.45
N LEU A 15 3.66 -15.89 -1.00
CA LEU A 15 4.78 -15.60 -0.08
C LEU A 15 5.79 -14.63 -0.69
N SER A 16 6.05 -14.75 -1.99
CA SER A 16 6.93 -13.83 -2.73
C SER A 16 6.31 -12.45 -2.91
N ALA A 17 4.99 -12.38 -3.11
CA ALA A 17 4.24 -11.14 -3.24
C ALA A 17 4.26 -10.30 -1.94
N GLN A 18 4.21 -10.97 -0.77
CA GLN A 18 4.31 -10.31 0.53
C GLN A 18 5.60 -9.49 0.72
N LYS A 19 6.69 -9.92 0.06
CA LYS A 19 8.02 -9.30 0.15
C LYS A 19 8.27 -8.23 -0.90
N GLN A 20 7.28 -7.92 -1.73
CA GLN A 20 7.45 -6.91 -2.79
C GLN A 20 7.66 -5.52 -2.18
N PRO A 21 8.42 -4.64 -2.86
CA PRO A 21 8.58 -3.25 -2.44
C PRO A 21 7.23 -2.53 -2.29
N PHE A 22 7.15 -1.58 -1.35
CA PHE A 22 5.92 -0.84 -1.08
C PHE A 22 5.37 -0.11 -2.32
N SER A 23 6.23 0.36 -3.22
CA SER A 23 5.83 0.96 -4.49
C SER A 23 4.98 0.03 -5.36
N ASN A 24 5.28 -1.28 -5.38
CA ASN A 24 4.48 -2.28 -6.09
C ASN A 24 3.12 -2.50 -5.41
N TRP A 25 3.05 -2.36 -4.08
CA TRP A 25 1.79 -2.37 -3.34
C TRP A 25 0.92 -1.15 -3.66
N LEU A 26 1.50 0.06 -3.71
CA LEU A 26 0.78 1.28 -4.13
C LEU A 26 0.20 1.12 -5.54
N LYS A 27 0.98 0.53 -6.45
CA LYS A 27 0.52 0.21 -7.81
C LYS A 27 -0.60 -0.82 -7.81
N GLY A 28 -0.43 -1.93 -7.11
CA GLY A 28 -1.40 -3.03 -7.05
C GLY A 28 -2.73 -2.63 -6.41
N LEU A 29 -2.71 -1.71 -5.45
CA LEU A 29 -3.91 -1.15 -4.82
C LEU A 29 -4.58 -0.05 -5.65
N GLY A 30 -3.95 0.41 -6.72
CA GLY A 30 -4.48 1.50 -7.55
C GLY A 30 -4.53 2.84 -6.81
N VAL A 31 -3.55 3.12 -5.95
CA VAL A 31 -3.48 4.39 -5.22
C VAL A 31 -3.49 5.56 -6.22
N PRO A 32 -4.34 6.60 -6.03
CA PRO A 32 -4.55 7.67 -7.01
C PRO A 32 -3.41 8.70 -7.00
N LEU A 33 -2.18 8.24 -7.23
CA LEU A 33 -0.96 9.00 -7.28
C LEU A 33 -0.20 8.70 -8.59
N PRO A 34 0.49 9.68 -9.19
CA PRO A 34 1.41 9.41 -10.30
C PRO A 34 2.51 8.42 -9.90
N GLU A 35 2.77 7.40 -10.72
CA GLU A 35 3.77 6.35 -10.40
C GLU A 35 5.16 6.91 -10.10
N LYS A 36 5.54 8.04 -10.73
CA LYS A 36 6.79 8.76 -10.47
C LYS A 36 6.97 9.21 -9.01
N LEU A 37 5.90 9.23 -8.22
CA LEU A 37 5.92 9.59 -6.80
C LEU A 37 6.01 8.36 -5.89
N PHE A 38 5.80 7.14 -6.38
CA PHE A 38 5.77 5.94 -5.53
C PHE A 38 7.09 5.69 -4.81
N SER A 39 8.22 6.05 -5.42
CA SER A 39 9.54 5.92 -4.79
C SER A 39 9.77 6.90 -3.64
N LYS A 40 8.95 7.96 -3.52
CA LYS A 40 9.02 8.95 -2.43
C LYS A 40 8.16 8.59 -1.23
N ILE A 41 7.32 7.57 -1.36
CA ILE A 41 6.42 7.10 -0.30
C ILE A 41 7.03 5.84 0.28
N THR A 42 7.38 5.88 1.56
CA THR A 42 8.06 4.75 2.23
C THR A 42 7.10 3.93 3.08
N CYS A 43 6.05 4.56 3.59
CA CYS A 43 5.01 3.89 4.35
C CYS A 43 3.61 4.44 4.04
N TRP A 44 2.58 3.69 4.44
CA TRP A 44 1.19 4.06 4.22
C TRP A 44 0.80 5.38 4.89
N ASP A 45 1.34 5.64 6.08
CA ASP A 45 0.99 6.84 6.85
C ASP A 45 1.51 8.12 6.19
N ASP A 46 2.58 8.03 5.38
CA ASP A 46 3.08 9.12 4.55
C ASP A 46 1.99 9.67 3.62
N LEU A 47 1.08 8.82 3.11
CA LEU A 47 0.01 9.23 2.20
C LEU A 47 -0.98 10.23 2.84
N SER A 48 -1.09 10.20 4.17
CA SER A 48 -1.91 11.13 4.96
C SER A 48 -1.15 12.37 5.42
N SER A 49 0.18 12.36 5.30
CA SER A 49 1.03 13.46 5.74
C SER A 49 0.78 14.74 4.94
N LYS A 50 0.97 15.89 5.59
CA LYS A 50 0.87 17.20 4.94
C LYS A 50 1.96 17.42 3.89
N GLU A 51 3.09 16.72 4.00
CA GLU A 51 4.28 16.91 3.16
C GLU A 51 4.09 16.42 1.72
N ILE A 52 3.36 15.33 1.50
CA ILE A 52 3.01 14.88 0.13
C ILE A 52 1.90 15.73 -0.48
N ASN A 53 1.13 16.41 0.36
CA ASN A 53 -0.08 17.12 -0.07
C ASN A 53 0.18 18.52 -0.62
N SER A 54 1.14 19.33 -0.13
CA SER A 54 1.15 20.76 -0.52
C SER A 54 1.87 21.09 -1.82
N ASP A 55 3.00 20.45 -2.13
CA ASP A 55 3.92 20.99 -3.16
C ASP A 55 3.89 20.21 -4.48
N ILE A 56 3.39 18.96 -4.47
CA ILE A 56 3.48 18.05 -5.62
C ILE A 56 2.12 17.78 -6.27
N LEU A 57 1.04 17.79 -5.48
CA LEU A 57 -0.30 17.39 -5.93
C LEU A 57 -1.20 18.60 -6.10
N SER A 58 -1.97 18.62 -7.18
CA SER A 58 -3.07 19.58 -7.32
C SER A 58 -4.15 19.31 -6.24
N ARG A 59 -4.92 20.34 -5.87
CA ARG A 59 -6.06 20.19 -4.93
C ARG A 59 -7.01 19.05 -5.30
N LYS A 60 -7.22 18.81 -6.61
CA LYS A 60 -8.06 17.71 -7.11
C LYS A 60 -7.46 16.34 -6.81
N GLN A 61 -6.14 16.19 -6.95
CA GLN A 61 -5.43 14.95 -6.62
C GLN A 61 -5.39 14.73 -5.11
N GLN A 62 -5.12 15.76 -4.31
CA GLN A 62 -5.18 15.68 -2.84
C GLN A 62 -6.56 15.20 -2.38
N LYS A 63 -7.64 15.77 -2.92
CA LYS A 63 -9.01 15.34 -2.59
C LYS A 63 -9.26 13.87 -2.95
N LYS A 64 -8.82 13.42 -4.13
CA LYS A 64 -8.96 12.01 -4.54
C LYS A 64 -8.18 11.06 -3.64
N LEU A 65 -6.94 11.43 -3.27
CA LEU A 65 -6.11 10.65 -2.38
C LEU A 65 -6.73 10.56 -0.98
N ALA A 66 -7.19 11.68 -0.42
CA ALA A 66 -7.88 11.70 0.86
C ALA A 66 -9.15 10.82 0.83
N GLN A 67 -9.97 10.93 -0.22
CA GLN A 67 -11.15 10.08 -0.39
C GLN A 67 -10.81 8.59 -0.49
N PHE A 68 -9.73 8.24 -1.17
CA PHE A 68 -9.27 6.85 -1.30
C PHE A 68 -8.80 6.29 0.04
N ILE A 69 -7.94 7.01 0.77
CA ILE A 69 -7.41 6.58 2.08
C ILE A 69 -8.54 6.48 3.11
N GLU A 70 -9.50 7.41 3.06
CA GLU A 70 -10.61 7.46 3.99
C GLU A 70 -11.72 6.44 3.68
N HIS A 71 -11.68 5.78 2.52
CA HIS A 71 -12.67 4.79 2.14
C HIS A 71 -12.68 3.59 3.10
N LYS A 72 -13.86 3.20 3.57
CA LYS A 72 -14.04 2.13 4.59
C LYS A 72 -13.29 0.84 4.22
N ASP A 73 -13.45 0.38 2.99
CA ASP A 73 -12.85 -0.88 2.54
C ASP A 73 -11.32 -0.77 2.41
N VAL A 74 -10.81 0.40 2.04
CA VAL A 74 -9.37 0.66 1.98
C VAL A 74 -8.79 0.63 3.39
N LYS A 75 -9.42 1.31 4.37
CA LYS A 75 -8.98 1.25 5.78
C LYS A 75 -8.97 -0.17 6.32
N GLN A 76 -10.02 -0.95 6.03
CA GLN A 76 -10.10 -2.34 6.46
C GLN A 76 -9.00 -3.20 5.82
N LEU A 77 -8.74 -3.02 4.53
CA LEU A 77 -7.68 -3.72 3.82
C LEU A 77 -6.30 -3.39 4.42
N VAL A 78 -6.00 -2.10 4.63
CA VAL A 78 -4.74 -1.66 5.23
C VAL A 78 -4.56 -2.23 6.63
N LYS A 79 -5.63 -2.31 7.42
CA LYS A 79 -5.59 -2.98 8.74
C LYS A 79 -5.20 -4.45 8.63
N ILE A 80 -5.73 -5.19 7.65
CA ILE A 80 -5.36 -6.59 7.42
C ILE A 80 -3.89 -6.71 6.98
N LEU A 81 -3.45 -5.87 6.04
CA LEU A 81 -2.06 -5.85 5.56
C LEU A 81 -1.07 -5.52 6.68
N ARG A 82 -1.45 -4.64 7.61
CA ARG A 82 -0.73 -4.36 8.86
C ARG A 82 -0.61 -5.60 9.74
N GLN A 83 -1.72 -6.31 9.97
CA GLN A 83 -1.75 -7.48 10.85
C GLN A 83 -0.87 -8.64 10.36
N ILE A 84 -0.70 -8.78 9.03
CA ILE A 84 0.19 -9.78 8.44
C ILE A 84 1.61 -9.25 8.17
N ASN A 85 1.95 -8.06 8.71
CA ASN A 85 3.28 -7.45 8.64
C ASN A 85 3.82 -7.23 7.21
N ILE A 86 2.98 -6.75 6.28
CA ILE A 86 3.48 -6.32 4.96
C ILE A 86 4.31 -5.04 5.12
N ASN A 87 5.53 -5.07 4.59
CA ASN A 87 6.45 -3.94 4.57
C ASN A 87 5.80 -2.68 3.96
N GLY A 88 5.97 -1.55 4.63
CA GLY A 88 5.37 -0.27 4.23
C GLY A 88 3.94 -0.05 4.72
N PHE A 89 3.28 -1.08 5.28
CA PHE A 89 2.03 -0.90 6.02
C PHE A 89 2.25 -0.88 7.53
N THR A 90 3.34 -1.46 8.04
CA THR A 90 3.67 -1.45 9.47
C THR A 90 4.15 -0.08 9.94
N ASN A 91 3.79 0.29 11.17
CA ASN A 91 4.39 1.44 11.83
C ASN A 91 5.60 0.95 12.61
N ASP A 92 6.80 1.19 12.11
CA ASP A 92 8.04 0.88 12.84
C ASP A 92 8.22 1.76 14.11
N ASN A 93 7.24 2.60 14.45
CA ASN A 93 7.22 3.45 15.64
C ASN A 93 6.44 2.87 16.84
N GLN A 94 6.28 1.55 16.96
CA GLN A 94 5.75 0.95 18.20
C GLN A 94 6.83 0.53 19.21
N PHE A 95 8.11 0.81 18.93
CA PHE A 95 9.21 0.62 19.88
C PHE A 95 10.22 1.77 19.81
N LYS A 96 9.81 2.99 20.17
CA LYS A 96 10.70 4.05 20.65
C LYS A 96 10.01 4.88 21.72
#